data_AF-A0A9P5X270-F1
#
_entry.id   AF-A0A9P5X270-F1
#
_cell.length_a   1.000
_cell.length_b   1.000
_cell.length_c   1.000
_cell.angle_alpha   90.00
_cell.angle_beta   90.00
_cell.angle_gamma   90.00
#
_symmetry.space_group_name_H-M   'P 1'
#
loop_
_entity.id
_entity.type
_entity.pdbx_description
1 polymer ?
#
loop_
_entity_poly.entity_id
_entity_poly.type
_entity_poly.pdbx_seq_one_letter_code
_entity_poly.pdbx_strand_id
1 'polypeptide(L)'
;YHEFVEAVLVNAMPFYPITRDIFVTQGWDTRNSQSTGKWHHIQLDWNQSSIEPICYCATAQTNKSCVHQQFLKEYGTQIFEETSGMFIEFKMI
;
A
#
# COMPACT_ATOMS: atom_id res chain seq x y z
N TYR A 1 8.66 8.67 -8.63
CA TYR A 1 7.40 8.52 -7.84
C TYR A 1 6.26 8.31 -8.81
N HIS A 2 6.14 9.16 -9.84
CA HIS A 2 5.22 8.95 -10.96
C HIS A 2 5.23 7.52 -11.52
N GLU A 3 6.41 6.98 -11.77
CA GLU A 3 6.61 5.63 -12.31
C GLU A 3 6.09 4.55 -11.35
N PHE A 4 6.22 4.80 -10.03
CA PHE A 4 5.66 3.91 -9.02
C PHE A 4 4.12 3.95 -9.05
N VAL A 5 3.52 5.15 -9.12
CA VAL A 5 2.07 5.32 -9.21
C VAL A 5 1.54 4.60 -10.45
N GLU A 6 2.15 4.83 -11.62
CA GLU A 6 1.78 4.14 -12.86
C GLU A 6 1.89 2.62 -12.71
N ALA A 7 2.99 2.13 -12.16
CA ALA A 7 3.18 0.70 -11.93
C ALA A 7 2.11 0.08 -11.02
N VAL A 8 1.64 0.81 -10.00
CA VAL A 8 0.54 0.34 -9.14
C VAL A 8 -0.79 0.36 -9.91
N LEU A 9 -1.08 1.42 -10.65
CA LEU A 9 -2.34 1.57 -11.40
C LEU A 9 -2.49 0.54 -12.54
N VAL A 10 -1.38 0.15 -13.18
CA VAL A 10 -1.39 -0.94 -14.18
C VAL A 10 -1.24 -2.34 -13.56
N ASN A 11 -1.33 -2.44 -12.22
CA ASN A 11 -1.24 -3.68 -11.45
C ASN A 11 0.12 -4.43 -11.59
N ALA A 12 1.19 -3.72 -11.98
CA ALA A 12 2.56 -4.24 -11.98
C ALA A 12 3.20 -4.20 -10.58
N MET A 13 2.70 -3.34 -9.70
CA MET A 13 3.11 -3.22 -8.29
C MET A 13 1.90 -3.43 -7.37
N PRO A 14 1.57 -4.68 -7.00
CA PRO A 14 0.37 -4.96 -6.24
C PRO A 14 0.50 -4.58 -4.76
N PHE A 15 -0.64 -4.22 -4.18
CA PHE A 15 -0.87 -4.20 -2.73
C PHE A 15 -1.86 -5.32 -2.40
N TYR A 16 -1.38 -6.41 -1.82
CA TYR A 16 -2.23 -7.53 -1.45
C TYR A 16 -2.71 -7.40 0.00
N PRO A 17 -4.03 -7.41 0.24
CA PRO A 17 -4.55 -7.44 1.60
C PRO A 17 -4.29 -8.81 2.23
N ILE A 18 -3.77 -8.82 3.45
CA ILE A 18 -3.76 -9.99 4.35
C ILE A 18 -4.97 -9.90 5.28
N THR A 19 -5.21 -8.72 5.83
CA THR A 19 -6.39 -8.38 6.63
C THR A 19 -6.95 -7.05 6.14
N ARG A 20 -8.00 -6.54 6.79
CA ARG A 20 -8.54 -5.21 6.51
C ARG A 20 -7.47 -4.10 6.64
N ASP A 21 -6.55 -4.27 7.58
CA ASP A 21 -5.63 -3.22 7.99
C ASP A 21 -4.17 -3.54 7.66
N ILE A 22 -3.89 -4.75 7.15
CA ILE A 22 -2.53 -5.22 6.88
C ILE A 22 -2.44 -5.66 5.42
N PHE A 23 -1.45 -5.11 4.73
CA PHE A 23 -1.15 -5.36 3.32
C PHE A 23 0.29 -5.81 3.16
N VAL A 24 0.57 -6.50 2.06
CA VAL A 24 1.93 -6.72 1.57
C VAL A 24 2.10 -6.13 0.19
N THR A 25 3.26 -5.54 -0.05
CA THR A 25 3.64 -4.98 -1.34
C THR A 25 5.11 -5.24 -1.62
N GLN A 26 5.48 -5.23 -2.89
CA GLN A 26 6.89 -5.36 -3.28
C GLN A 26 7.65 -4.07 -2.97
N GLY A 27 8.93 -4.20 -2.65
CA GLY A 27 9.82 -3.05 -2.52
C GLY A 27 10.00 -2.37 -3.87
N TRP A 28 10.30 -1.08 -3.85
CA TRP A 28 10.51 -0.28 -5.06
C TRP A 28 11.90 0.33 -5.07
N ASP A 29 12.63 0.12 -6.16
CA ASP A 29 13.89 0.80 -6.42
C ASP A 29 13.61 2.10 -7.20
N THR A 30 13.68 3.23 -6.51
CA THR A 30 13.44 4.55 -7.10
C THR A 30 14.50 4.96 -8.12
N ARG A 31 15.70 4.37 -8.11
CA ARG A 31 16.78 4.73 -9.04
C ARG A 31 16.62 4.04 -10.38
N ASN A 32 16.19 2.78 -10.34
CA ASN A 32 16.01 1.94 -11.53
C ASN A 32 14.55 1.85 -11.99
N SER A 33 13.63 2.51 -11.28
CA SER A 33 12.18 2.50 -11.54
C SER A 33 11.62 1.09 -11.71
N GLN A 34 11.96 0.20 -10.77
CA GLN A 34 11.56 -1.20 -10.85
C GLN A 34 11.17 -1.78 -9.49
N SER A 35 10.32 -2.80 -9.55
CA SER A 35 10.02 -3.66 -8.41
C SER A 35 11.27 -4.40 -7.95
N THR A 36 11.43 -4.52 -6.64
CA THR A 36 12.42 -5.41 -6.03
C THR A 36 11.75 -6.74 -5.68
N GLY A 37 12.51 -7.83 -5.64
CA GLY A 37 11.98 -9.13 -5.19
C GLY A 37 11.71 -9.22 -3.68
N LYS A 38 11.85 -8.13 -2.92
CA LYS A 38 11.59 -8.08 -1.49
C LYS A 38 10.14 -7.67 -1.23
N TRP A 39 9.51 -8.33 -0.28
CA TRP A 39 8.14 -8.01 0.15
C TRP A 39 8.18 -7.28 1.48
N HIS A 40 7.28 -6.32 1.65
CA HIS A 40 7.17 -5.50 2.85
C HIS A 40 5.73 -5.46 3.33
N HIS A 41 5.57 -5.52 4.64
CA HIS A 41 4.28 -5.29 5.28
C HIS A 41 3.98 -3.80 5.34
N ILE A 42 2.69 -3.49 5.25
CA ILE A 42 2.14 -2.18 5.53
C ILE A 42 0.96 -2.39 6.46
N GLN A 43 0.91 -1.62 7.54
CA GLN A 43 -0.23 -1.55 8.43
C GLN A 43 -0.92 -0.19 8.26
N LEU A 44 -2.24 -0.19 8.15
CA LEU A 44 -3.04 1.02 8.19
C LEU A 44 -3.41 1.30 9.66
N ASP A 45 -3.02 2.45 10.16
CA ASP A 45 -3.54 2.98 11.41
C ASP A 45 -4.74 3.88 11.11
N TRP A 46 -5.93 3.40 11.47
CA TRP A 46 -7.18 4.12 11.30
C TRP A 46 -7.39 5.05 12.49
N ASN A 47 -7.02 6.32 12.34
CA ASN A 47 -7.40 7.34 13.30
C ASN A 47 -8.79 7.92 12.95
N GLN A 48 -9.36 8.75 13.83
CA GLN A 48 -10.74 9.26 13.69
C GLN A 48 -10.98 10.12 12.43
N SER A 49 -9.93 10.54 11.71
CA SER A 49 -10.02 11.50 10.60
C SER A 49 -9.19 11.16 9.36
N SER A 50 -8.24 10.23 9.46
CA SER A 50 -7.35 9.86 8.36
C SER A 50 -6.77 8.45 8.52
N ILE A 51 -6.33 7.90 7.39
CA ILE A 51 -5.56 6.66 7.34
C ILE A 51 -4.08 7.04 7.42
N GLU A 52 -3.37 6.51 8.41
CA GLU A 52 -1.92 6.65 8.51
C GLU A 52 -1.25 5.32 8.14
N PRO A 53 -0.68 5.18 6.93
CA PRO A 53 0.02 3.98 6.53
C PRO A 53 1.41 3.89 7.19
N ILE A 54 1.66 2.78 7.87
CA ILE A 54 2.94 2.40 8.49
C ILE A 54 3.59 1.34 7.61
N CYS A 55 4.62 1.71 6.85
CA CYS A 55 5.36 0.77 6.00
C CYS A 55 6.62 0.25 6.71
N TYR A 56 6.86 -1.05 6.61
CA TYR A 56 8.03 -1.70 7.21
C TYR A 56 9.20 -1.90 6.24
N CYS A 57 9.22 -1.16 5.12
CA CYS A 57 10.37 -1.15 4.22
C CYS A 57 11.54 -0.35 4.82
N ALA A 58 12.77 -0.64 4.37
CA ALA A 58 13.98 0.01 4.89
C ALA A 58 13.92 1.54 4.74
N THR A 59 13.41 2.05 3.61
CA THR A 59 13.27 3.48 3.37
C THR A 59 12.35 4.14 4.38
N ALA A 60 11.20 3.53 4.69
CA ALA A 60 10.27 4.05 5.70
C ALA A 60 10.89 4.06 7.10
N GLN A 61 11.67 3.03 7.45
CA GLN A 61 12.35 2.97 8.74
C GLN A 61 13.45 4.04 8.88
N THR A 62 14.18 4.33 7.80
CA THR A 62 15.27 5.33 7.81
C THR A 62 14.74 6.76 7.70
N ASN A 63 13.83 7.02 6.77
CA ASN A 63 13.40 8.37 6.39
C ASN A 63 12.05 8.77 6.99
N LYS A 64 11.38 7.87 7.75
CA LYS A 64 10.02 8.02 8.26
C LYS A 64 8.95 8.18 7.16
N SER A 65 9.32 8.02 5.89
CA SER A 65 8.42 8.04 4.74
C SER A 65 8.99 7.18 3.60
N CYS A 66 8.10 6.66 2.75
CA CYS A 66 8.45 5.96 1.52
C CYS A 66 7.35 6.13 0.47
N VAL A 67 7.65 5.70 -0.76
CA VAL A 67 6.70 5.78 -1.89
C VAL A 67 5.40 5.03 -1.64
N HIS A 68 5.45 3.92 -0.88
CA HIS A 68 4.25 3.15 -0.53
C HIS A 68 3.33 3.93 0.39
N GLN A 69 3.88 4.56 1.42
CA GLN A 69 3.10 5.38 2.36
C GLN A 69 2.52 6.61 1.65
N GLN A 70 3.32 7.25 0.79
CA GLN A 70 2.84 8.39 0.01
C GLN A 70 1.67 8.00 -0.88
N PHE A 71 1.79 6.89 -1.62
CA PHE A 71 0.72 6.40 -2.47
C PHE A 71 -0.56 6.07 -1.70
N LEU A 72 -0.46 5.40 -0.54
CA LEU A 72 -1.63 5.09 0.28
C LEU A 72 -2.28 6.33 0.90
N LYS A 73 -1.52 7.40 1.17
CA LYS A 73 -2.09 8.69 1.60
C LYS A 73 -2.84 9.39 0.47
N GLU A 74 -2.34 9.30 -0.76
CA GLU A 74 -2.92 9.97 -1.93
C GLU A 74 -4.11 9.20 -2.54
N TYR A 75 -4.01 7.87 -2.63
CA TYR A 75 -4.93 7.00 -3.37
C TYR A 75 -5.58 5.92 -2.50
N GLY A 76 -5.16 5.74 -1.25
CA GLY A 76 -5.62 4.63 -0.41
C GLY A 76 -7.13 4.60 -0.22
N THR A 77 -7.78 5.74 -0.02
CA THR A 77 -9.25 5.79 0.15
C THR A 77 -10.00 5.22 -1.05
N GLN A 78 -9.56 5.53 -2.28
CA GLN A 78 -10.16 5.01 -3.52
C GLN A 78 -9.99 3.49 -3.62
N ILE A 79 -8.78 3.00 -3.33
CA ILE A 79 -8.45 1.58 -3.38
C ILE A 79 -9.26 0.80 -2.33
N PHE A 80 -9.36 1.33 -1.11
CA PHE A 80 -10.00 0.67 0.02
C PHE A 80 -11.53 0.78 0.02
N GLU A 81 -12.12 1.80 -0.60
CA GLU A 81 -13.57 1.87 -0.80
C GLU A 81 -14.04 0.79 -1.79
N GLU A 82 -13.28 0.54 -2.86
CA GLU A 82 -13.54 -0.54 -3.80
C GLU A 82 -13.30 -1.93 -3.16
N THR A 83 -12.25 -2.08 -2.36
CA THR A 83 -12.03 -3.34 -1.62
C THR A 83 -13.08 -3.56 -0.52
N SER A 84 -13.64 -2.51 0.08
CA SER A 84 -14.73 -2.62 1.05
C SER A 84 -16.00 -3.20 0.41
N GLY A 85 -16.26 -2.91 -0.87
CA GLY A 85 -17.28 -3.61 -1.65
C GLY A 85 -17.01 -5.11 -1.79
N MET A 86 -15.74 -5.50 -1.91
CA MET A 86 -15.30 -6.89 -2.01
C MET A 86 -15.22 -7.62 -0.64
N PHE A 87 -14.94 -6.90 0.45
CA PHE A 87 -14.97 -7.43 1.82
C PHE A 87 -16.40 -7.57 2.38
N ILE A 88 -17.39 -6.82 1.85
CA ILE A 88 -18.80 -7.01 2.20
C ILE A 88 -19.35 -8.33 1.62
N GLU A 89 -18.75 -8.91 0.58
CA GLU A 89 -19.14 -10.23 0.04
C GLU A 89 -18.67 -11.43 0.88
N PHE A 90 -17.77 -11.24 1.86
CA PHE A 90 -17.47 -12.26 2.89
C PHE A 90 -18.28 -12.04 4.18
N LYS A 91 -19.54 -11.62 4.05
CA LYS A 91 -20.52 -11.79 5.13
C LYS A 91 -20.76 -13.29 5.33
N MET A 92 -20.13 -13.81 6.39
CA MET A 92 -20.41 -15.07 7.09
C MET A 92 -21.66 -15.82 6.59
N ILE A 93 -21.41 -16.90 5.86
CA ILE A 93 -22.26 -18.11 5.89
C ILE A 93 -21.84 -18.97 7.08
#